data_AF-W5QB52-F1
#
_entry.id   AF-W5QB52-F1
#
_cell.length_a   1.000
_cell.length_b   1.000
_cell.length_c   1.000
_cell.angle_alpha   90.00
_cell.angle_beta   90.00
_cell.angle_gamma   90.00
#
_symmetry.space_group_name_H-M   'P 1'
#
loop_
_entity.id
_entity.type
_entity.pdbx_description
1 polymer ?
#
loop_
_entity_poly.entity_id
_entity_poly.type
_entity_poly.pdbx_seq_one_letter_code
_entity_poly.pdbx_strand_id
1 'polypeptide(L)'
;MGSCAGEEGGAPGIPPLRPGDQFHLFVSYSSVDAVWTHGLTGRLEAELPGLRVCLHERDFTPGRNVLENMAGCIQQSQKVLLVLSEDFVQSRWCLLEADLSLVGSCLERKPVLPVLLRP
;
A
#
# COMPACT_ATOMS: atom_id res chain seq x y z
N MET A 1 -0.98 44.94 -14.34
CA MET A 1 -0.21 44.07 -15.26
C MET A 1 0.21 42.88 -14.41
N GLY A 2 -0.56 41.80 -14.28
CA GLY A 2 -1.29 41.09 -15.32
C GLY A 2 -0.34 40.09 -15.97
N SER A 3 -0.25 38.89 -15.41
CA SER A 3 0.00 37.68 -16.20
C SER A 3 -0.39 36.45 -15.37
N CYS A 4 -1.61 35.97 -15.63
CA CYS A 4 -2.00 34.60 -15.38
C CYS A 4 -1.19 33.68 -16.31
N ALA A 5 -0.62 32.61 -15.76
CA ALA A 5 -0.16 31.44 -16.52
C ALA A 5 -0.13 30.27 -15.52
N GLY A 6 -0.78 29.14 -15.71
CA GLY A 6 -1.86 28.71 -16.60
C GLY A 6 -2.45 27.49 -15.90
N GLU A 7 -3.77 27.38 -15.88
CA GLU A 7 -4.41 26.14 -15.44
C GLU A 7 -4.16 25.08 -16.51
N GLU A 8 -3.10 24.30 -16.33
CA GLU A 8 -2.93 23.02 -17.01
C GLU A 8 -4.01 22.08 -16.45
N GLY A 9 -4.99 21.74 -17.29
CA GLY A 9 -6.01 20.72 -17.01
C GLY A 9 -5.40 19.32 -16.92
N GLY A 10 -4.56 19.09 -15.92
CA GLY A 10 -3.95 17.81 -15.63
C GLY A 10 -4.96 16.87 -14.98
N ALA A 11 -5.01 15.62 -15.44
CA ALA A 11 -5.54 14.52 -14.64
C ALA A 11 -5.06 14.67 -13.19
N PRO A 12 -5.88 14.39 -12.15
CA PRO A 12 -5.48 14.65 -10.78
C PRO A 12 -4.19 13.87 -10.50
N GLY A 13 -3.07 14.59 -10.48
CA GLY A 13 -1.76 14.00 -10.27
C GLY A 13 -1.74 13.32 -8.90
N ILE A 14 -0.92 12.29 -8.76
CA ILE A 14 -0.71 11.63 -7.47
C ILE A 14 -0.35 12.70 -6.43
N PRO A 15 -1.07 12.78 -5.30
CA PRO A 15 -0.71 13.70 -4.22
C PRO A 15 0.72 13.44 -3.76
N PRO A 16 1.50 14.48 -3.42
CA PRO A 16 2.87 14.27 -2.96
C PRO A 16 2.91 13.43 -1.68
N LEU A 17 4.04 12.76 -1.47
CA LEU A 17 4.35 12.11 -0.20
C LEU A 17 4.34 13.13 0.94
N ARG A 18 3.77 12.75 2.08
CA ARG A 18 3.85 13.57 3.29
C ARG A 18 5.26 13.46 3.89
N PRO A 19 5.71 14.46 4.66
CA PRO A 19 6.97 14.36 5.38
C PRO A 19 7.02 13.07 6.23
N GLY A 20 8.04 12.25 6.00
CA GLY A 20 8.24 10.97 6.69
C GLY A 20 7.63 9.74 6.01
N ASP A 21 6.74 9.92 5.02
CA ASP A 21 6.26 8.81 4.20
C ASP A 21 7.25 8.54 3.05
N GLN A 22 7.50 7.26 2.76
CA GLN A 22 8.31 6.81 1.63
C GLN A 22 7.44 6.30 0.48
N PHE A 23 6.19 5.91 0.75
CA PHE A 23 5.30 5.29 -0.23
C PHE A 23 3.90 5.90 -0.17
N HIS A 24 3.22 5.89 -1.31
CA HIS A 24 1.83 6.31 -1.40
C HIS A 24 0.89 5.18 -0.94
N LEU A 25 1.26 3.94 -1.26
CA LEU A 25 0.48 2.74 -0.97
C LEU A 25 1.40 1.63 -0.47
N PHE A 26 1.03 1.01 0.64
CA PHE A 26 1.48 -0.35 0.98
C PHE A 26 0.41 -1.33 0.52
N VAL A 27 0.81 -2.37 -0.22
CA VAL A 27 -0.13 -3.40 -0.69
C VAL A 27 0.10 -4.68 0.11
N SER A 28 -0.94 -5.13 0.80
CA SER A 28 -0.95 -6.39 1.53
C SER A 28 -1.88 -7.37 0.82
N TYR A 29 -1.34 -8.54 0.48
CA TYR A 29 -2.01 -9.59 -0.31
C TYR A 29 -1.52 -10.97 0.12
N SER A 30 -2.22 -12.03 -0.29
CA SER A 30 -1.78 -13.42 -0.10
C SER A 30 -0.77 -13.78 -1.18
N SER A 31 0.21 -14.63 -0.87
CA SER A 31 1.16 -15.13 -1.86
C SER A 31 0.49 -15.81 -3.06
N VAL A 32 -0.70 -16.39 -2.87
CA VAL A 32 -1.53 -16.97 -3.94
C VAL A 32 -1.99 -15.91 -4.95
N ASP A 33 -2.18 -14.67 -4.49
CA ASP A 33 -2.66 -13.54 -5.30
C ASP A 33 -1.52 -12.68 -5.87
N ALA A 34 -0.26 -13.10 -5.70
CA ALA A 34 0.92 -12.31 -6.07
C ALA A 34 0.93 -11.92 -7.55
N VAL A 35 0.64 -12.86 -8.46
CA VAL A 35 0.64 -12.61 -9.91
C VAL A 35 -0.37 -11.52 -10.27
N TRP A 36 -1.59 -11.60 -9.73
CA TRP A 36 -2.62 -10.60 -9.97
C TRP A 36 -2.21 -9.24 -9.37
N THR A 37 -1.69 -9.26 -8.15
CA THR A 37 -1.31 -8.05 -7.41
C THR A 37 -0.16 -7.32 -8.07
N HIS A 38 0.86 -8.02 -8.56
CA HIS A 38 1.95 -7.42 -9.34
C HIS A 38 1.44 -6.83 -10.65
N GLY A 39 0.49 -7.49 -11.33
CA GLY A 39 -0.15 -6.95 -12.52
C GLY A 39 -0.97 -5.68 -12.27
N LEU A 40 -1.66 -5.59 -11.12
CA LEU A 40 -2.31 -4.35 -10.69
C LEU A 40 -1.29 -3.25 -10.41
N THR A 41 -0.31 -3.52 -9.56
CA THR A 41 0.70 -2.54 -9.15
C THR A 41 1.51 -2.02 -10.34
N GLY A 42 1.91 -2.89 -11.26
CA GLY A 42 2.64 -2.48 -12.47
C GLY A 42 1.82 -1.56 -13.37
N ARG A 43 0.51 -1.80 -13.51
CA ARG A 43 -0.39 -0.90 -14.25
C ARG A 43 -0.55 0.45 -13.53
N LEU A 44 -0.75 0.44 -12.21
CA LEU A 44 -0.88 1.66 -11.42
C LEU A 44 0.38 2.52 -11.51
N GLU A 45 1.57 1.94 -11.38
CA GLU A 45 2.84 2.67 -11.50
C GLU A 45 3.08 3.21 -12.92
N ALA A 46 2.59 2.51 -13.95
CA ALA A 46 2.70 2.96 -15.35
C ALA A 46 1.70 4.08 -15.72
N GLU A 47 0.45 3.97 -15.25
CA GLU A 47 -0.62 4.95 -15.53
C GLU A 47 -0.53 6.19 -14.65
N LEU A 48 0.11 6.09 -13.47
CA LEU A 48 0.21 7.16 -12.48
C LEU A 48 1.69 7.47 -12.20
N PRO A 49 2.36 8.26 -13.07
CA PRO A 49 3.74 8.65 -12.86
C PRO A 49 3.96 9.29 -11.49
N GLY A 50 4.97 8.80 -10.77
CA GLY A 50 5.30 9.26 -9.42
C GLY A 50 4.59 8.50 -8.30
N LEU A 51 3.65 7.60 -8.60
CA LEU A 51 3.16 6.64 -7.62
C LEU A 51 4.31 5.76 -7.12
N ARG A 52 4.35 5.53 -5.80
CA ARG A 52 5.36 4.69 -5.14
C ARG A 52 4.63 3.66 -4.32
N VAL A 53 4.76 2.40 -4.70
CA VAL A 53 4.07 1.29 -4.05
C VAL A 53 5.08 0.46 -3.26
N CYS A 54 4.75 0.15 -2.01
CA CYS A 54 5.50 -0.74 -1.16
C CYS A 54 4.95 -2.17 -1.27
N LEU A 55 5.84 -3.12 -1.58
CA LEU A 55 5.55 -4.55 -1.71
C LEU A 55 6.50 -5.36 -0.82
N HIS A 56 5.99 -6.41 -0.20
CA HIS A 56 6.77 -7.15 0.78
C HIS A 56 7.96 -7.92 0.19
N GLU A 57 7.91 -8.34 -1.08
CA GLU A 57 9.04 -9.02 -1.74
C GLU A 57 10.17 -8.07 -2.11
N ARG A 58 9.90 -6.76 -2.20
CA ARG A 58 10.85 -5.74 -2.65
C ARG A 58 11.42 -4.94 -1.48
N ASP A 59 10.55 -4.60 -0.52
CA ASP A 59 10.83 -3.58 0.49
C ASP A 59 11.02 -4.15 1.91
N PHE A 60 10.73 -5.43 2.14
CA PHE A 60 10.99 -6.03 3.45
C PHE A 60 12.50 -6.17 3.66
N THR A 61 12.94 -5.79 4.85
CA THR A 61 14.34 -5.96 5.24
C THR A 61 14.59 -7.44 5.60
N PRO A 62 15.52 -8.13 4.90
CA PRO A 62 15.86 -9.51 5.23
C PRO A 62 16.38 -9.63 6.66
N GLY A 63 15.98 -10.69 7.37
CA GLY A 63 16.38 -10.93 8.77
C GLY A 63 15.57 -10.16 9.81
N ARG A 64 14.67 -9.25 9.41
CA ARG A 64 13.73 -8.59 10.31
C ARG A 64 12.42 -9.39 10.44
N ASN A 65 11.79 -9.33 11.61
CA ASN A 65 10.51 -9.99 11.85
C ASN A 65 9.43 -9.52 10.85
N VAL A 66 8.57 -10.43 10.40
CA VAL A 66 7.54 -10.15 9.39
C VAL A 66 6.52 -9.10 9.85
N LEU A 67 6.16 -9.08 11.13
CA LEU A 67 5.23 -8.11 11.72
C LEU A 67 5.88 -6.74 11.83
N GLU A 68 7.16 -6.67 12.20
CA GLU A 68 7.90 -5.40 12.23
C GLU A 68 8.10 -4.81 10.83
N ASN A 69 8.42 -5.66 9.84
CA ASN A 69 8.50 -5.24 8.44
C ASN A 69 7.14 -4.69 7.98
N MET A 70 6.05 -5.41 8.28
CA MET A 70 4.70 -4.98 7.96
C MET A 70 4.34 -3.64 8.61
N ALA A 71 4.59 -3.49 9.91
CA ALA A 71 4.34 -2.26 10.64
C ALA A 71 5.15 -1.09 10.08
N GLY A 72 6.43 -1.32 9.75
CA GLY A 72 7.29 -0.32 9.11
C GLY A 72 6.74 0.14 7.75
N CYS A 73 6.37 -0.80 6.89
CA CYS A 73 5.77 -0.50 5.58
C CYS A 73 4.45 0.27 5.71
N ILE A 74 3.59 -0.09 6.67
CA ILE A 74 2.35 0.65 6.95
C ILE A 74 2.66 2.07 7.43
N GLN A 75 3.58 2.23 8.37
CA GLN A 75 3.95 3.53 8.92
C GLN A 75 4.52 4.46 7.84
N GLN A 76 5.34 3.93 6.94
CA GLN A 76 6.00 4.65 5.86
C GLN A 76 5.11 4.84 4.62
N SER A 77 3.87 4.36 4.64
CA SER A 77 2.93 4.47 3.52
C SER A 77 1.77 5.39 3.86
N GLN A 78 1.33 6.23 2.92
CA GLN A 78 0.19 7.11 3.16
C GLN A 78 -1.14 6.37 3.31
N LYS A 79 -1.28 5.22 2.63
CA LYS A 79 -2.48 4.39 2.62
C LYS A 79 -2.09 2.91 2.56
N VAL A 80 -3.02 2.05 2.97
CA VAL A 80 -2.87 0.59 2.87
C VAL A 80 -3.92 0.05 1.93
N LEU A 81 -3.51 -0.71 0.91
CA LEU A 81 -4.41 -1.46 0.03
C LEU A 81 -4.40 -2.92 0.47
N LEU A 82 -5.58 -3.44 0.82
CA LEU A 82 -5.75 -4.84 1.18
C LEU A 82 -6.36 -5.57 -0.01
N VAL A 83 -5.63 -6.54 -0.54
CA VAL A 83 -6.16 -7.46 -1.55
C VAL A 83 -6.82 -8.61 -0.81
N LEU A 84 -8.15 -8.55 -0.73
CA LEU A 84 -8.96 -9.50 0.01
C LEU A 84 -9.33 -10.68 -0.90
N SER A 85 -8.85 -11.86 -0.50
CA SER A 85 -9.25 -13.18 -0.99
C SER A 85 -9.52 -14.08 0.20
N GLU A 86 -10.14 -15.24 0.00
CA GLU A 86 -10.30 -16.25 1.05
C GLU A 86 -8.94 -16.59 1.68
N ASP A 87 -7.92 -16.80 0.84
CA ASP A 87 -6.55 -17.09 1.26
C ASP A 87 -5.93 -15.94 2.07
N PHE A 88 -6.18 -14.69 1.69
CA PHE A 88 -5.72 -13.52 2.46
C PHE A 88 -6.32 -13.48 3.85
N VAL A 89 -7.63 -13.71 3.95
CA VAL A 89 -8.36 -13.69 5.23
C VAL A 89 -7.98 -14.89 6.10
N GLN A 90 -7.55 -16.01 5.55
CA GLN A 90 -7.06 -17.13 6.39
C GLN A 90 -5.60 -16.93 6.82
N SER A 91 -4.72 -16.53 5.90
CA SER A 91 -3.28 -16.48 6.17
C SER A 91 -2.82 -15.15 6.79
N ARG A 92 -3.17 -14.02 6.17
CA ARG A 92 -2.66 -12.71 6.57
C ARG A 92 -3.43 -12.15 7.74
N TRP A 93 -4.74 -12.37 7.78
CA TRP A 93 -5.53 -12.04 8.95
C TRP A 93 -5.04 -12.79 10.19
N CYS A 94 -4.65 -14.07 10.07
CA CYS A 94 -4.07 -14.81 11.20
C CYS A 94 -2.83 -14.10 11.78
N LEU A 95 -1.95 -13.57 10.92
CA LEU A 95 -0.81 -12.77 11.37
C LEU A 95 -1.21 -11.43 12.00
N LEU A 96 -2.26 -10.78 11.46
CA LEU A 96 -2.81 -9.54 12.01
C LEU A 96 -3.46 -9.78 13.38
N GLU A 97 -4.22 -10.87 13.53
CA GLU A 97 -4.91 -11.26 14.75
C GLU A 97 -3.91 -11.66 15.84
N ALA A 98 -2.85 -12.38 15.46
CA ALA A 98 -1.78 -12.77 16.37
C ALA A 98 -1.06 -11.56 17.00
N ASP A 99 -1.03 -10.40 16.32
CA ASP A 99 -0.46 -9.16 16.84
C ASP A 99 -1.29 -7.92 16.46
N LEU A 100 -2.50 -7.86 17.02
CA LEU A 100 -3.39 -6.71 16.88
C LEU A 100 -2.80 -5.43 17.51
N SER A 101 -1.85 -5.56 18.45
CA SER A 101 -1.31 -4.42 19.19
C SER A 101 -0.48 -3.49 18.31
N LEU A 102 0.43 -4.05 17.51
CA LEU A 102 1.34 -3.28 16.68
C LEU A 102 0.70 -2.98 15.31
N VAL A 103 0.22 -4.02 14.63
CA VAL A 103 -0.27 -3.85 13.25
C VAL A 103 -1.67 -3.24 13.24
N GLY A 104 -2.54 -3.65 14.17
CA GLY A 104 -3.87 -3.04 14.33
C GLY A 104 -3.78 -1.54 14.58
N SER A 105 -2.94 -1.10 15.52
CA SER A 105 -2.74 0.33 15.79
C SER A 105 -2.21 1.10 14.57
N CYS A 106 -1.33 0.50 13.77
CA CYS A 106 -0.83 1.13 12.55
C CYS A 106 -1.93 1.24 11.47
N LEU A 107 -2.76 0.20 11.32
CA LEU A 107 -3.88 0.18 10.37
C LEU A 107 -4.98 1.18 10.75
N GLU A 108 -5.34 1.29 12.03
CA GLU A 108 -6.35 2.26 12.51
C GLU A 108 -5.97 3.72 12.21
N ARG A 109 -4.66 3.99 12.06
CA ARG A 109 -4.13 5.34 11.79
C ARG A 109 -3.93 5.64 10.31
N LYS A 110 -4.12 4.67 9.41
CA LYS A 110 -3.90 4.83 7.97
C LYS A 110 -5.19 4.51 7.20
N PRO A 111 -5.55 5.29 6.16
CA PRO A 111 -6.67 4.93 5.30
C PRO A 111 -6.47 3.56 4.67
N VAL A 112 -7.46 2.67 4.82
CA VAL A 112 -7.46 1.31 4.26
C VAL A 112 -8.36 1.26 3.02
N LEU A 113 -7.84 0.68 1.94
CA LEU A 113 -8.51 0.48 0.66
C LEU A 113 -8.68 -1.02 0.41
N PRO A 114 -9.82 -1.62 0.76
CA PRO A 114 -10.07 -3.02 0.49
C PRO A 114 -10.41 -3.24 -0.99
N VAL A 115 -9.77 -4.23 -1.61
CA VAL A 115 -10.05 -4.71 -2.97
C VAL A 115 -10.39 -6.19 -2.88
N LEU A 116 -11.65 -6.53 -3.13
CA LEU A 116 -12.12 -7.92 -3.11
C LEU A 116 -11.81 -8.59 -4.45
N LEU A 117 -10.94 -9.61 -4.43
CA LEU A 117 -10.43 -10.27 -5.62
C LEU A 117 -11.38 -11.39 -6.09
N ARG A 118 -11.96 -12.14 -5.15
CA ARG A 118 -13.10 -13.05 -5.34
C ARG A 118 -13.89 -13.15 -4.04
N PRO A 119 -15.24 -13.10 -4.06
CA PRO A 119 -16.08 -13.43 -2.91
C PRO A 119 -16.07 -14.93 -2.61
#